data_AF-A0A959V700-F1
#
_entry.id   AF-A0A959V700-F1
#
_cell.length_a   1.000
_cell.length_b   1.000
_cell.length_c   1.000
_cell.angle_alpha   90.00
_cell.angle_beta   90.00
_cell.angle_gamma   90.00
#
_symmetry.space_group_name_H-M   'P 1'
#
loop_
_entity.id
_entity.type
_entity.pdbx_description
1 polymer ?
#
loop_
_entity_poly.entity_id
_entity_poly.type
_entity_poly.pdbx_seq_one_letter_code
_entity_poly.pdbx_strand_id
1 'polypeptide(L)'
;YESDNRWFRGTGQGASVKQNIARSKADLDAKNQLAGQVGTNMRAVTDQYLGETGNANAADVADKFQTLVREVMSTELADLRKIGEEFYLNEETGQYTAYVAYEIKKNAMFRFMKKQARTSDKIDDLTRQKIEEILDEEIRKTEEEGE
;
A
#
# COMPACT_ATOMS: atom_id res chain seq x y z
N TYR A 1 4.19 -15.68 1.43
CA TYR A 1 3.94 -14.64 0.43
C TYR A 1 4.73 -13.40 0.83
N GLU A 2 5.71 -12.98 0.05
CA GLU A 2 6.60 -11.84 0.38
C GLU A 2 6.51 -10.74 -0.68
N SER A 3 6.71 -9.49 -0.27
CA SER A 3 6.77 -8.35 -1.21
C SER A 3 7.98 -8.45 -2.12
N ASP A 4 7.83 -7.96 -3.35
CA ASP A 4 8.90 -7.89 -4.34
C ASP A 4 8.91 -6.52 -5.04
N ASN A 5 9.70 -6.36 -6.09
CA ASN A 5 9.82 -5.10 -6.83
C ASN A 5 8.49 -4.66 -7.48
N ARG A 6 7.62 -5.61 -7.85
CA ARG A 6 6.37 -5.35 -8.57
C ARG A 6 5.16 -5.30 -7.64
N TRP A 7 5.21 -5.97 -6.50
CA TRP A 7 4.06 -6.18 -5.62
C TRP A 7 4.38 -5.86 -4.16
N PHE A 8 3.50 -5.08 -3.53
CA PHE A 8 3.37 -5.13 -2.08
C PHE A 8 2.49 -6.33 -1.73
N ARG A 9 2.90 -7.13 -0.74
CA ARG A 9 2.15 -8.30 -0.27
C ARG A 9 1.99 -8.27 1.25
N GLY A 10 0.78 -8.56 1.70
CA GLY A 10 0.44 -8.68 3.13
C GLY A 10 -0.22 -10.03 3.38
N THR A 11 0.19 -10.70 4.46
CA THR A 11 -0.46 -11.92 4.93
C THR A 11 -1.22 -11.63 6.21
N GLY A 12 -2.27 -12.39 6.49
CA GLY A 12 -3.04 -12.19 7.71
C GLY A 12 -3.55 -13.49 8.26
N GLN A 13 -3.65 -13.55 9.59
CA GLN A 13 -4.22 -14.68 10.31
C GLN A 13 -5.38 -14.24 11.20
N GLY A 14 -6.42 -15.07 11.28
CA GLY A 14 -7.56 -14.81 12.14
C GLY A 14 -8.17 -16.08 12.69
N ALA A 15 -8.47 -16.10 13.99
CA ALA A 15 -9.13 -17.23 14.64
C ALA A 15 -10.48 -16.86 15.28
N SER A 16 -11.46 -17.75 15.13
CA SER A 16 -12.79 -17.63 15.74
C SER A 16 -13.56 -18.95 15.67
N VAL A 17 -14.49 -19.17 16.59
CA VAL A 17 -15.50 -20.25 16.50
C VAL A 17 -16.47 -20.06 15.33
N LYS A 18 -16.51 -18.87 14.72
CA LYS A 18 -17.28 -18.59 13.51
C LYS A 18 -16.34 -18.37 12.33
N GLN A 19 -16.45 -19.18 11.28
CA GLN A 19 -15.57 -19.12 10.10
C GLN A 19 -15.54 -17.74 9.44
N ASN A 20 -16.69 -17.07 9.32
CA ASN A 20 -16.77 -15.72 8.73
C ASN A 20 -16.01 -14.68 9.57
N ILE A 21 -16.04 -14.79 10.90
CA ILE A 21 -15.30 -13.89 11.79
C ILE A 21 -13.80 -14.18 11.72
N ALA A 22 -13.39 -15.46 11.62
CA ALA A 22 -12.00 -15.84 11.40
C ALA A 22 -11.47 -15.22 10.09
N ARG A 23 -12.22 -15.35 8.99
CA ARG A 23 -11.90 -14.72 7.70
C ARG A 23 -11.77 -13.20 7.83
N SER A 24 -12.76 -12.51 8.40
CA SER A 24 -12.71 -11.05 8.54
C SER A 24 -11.52 -10.57 9.36
N LYS A 25 -11.13 -11.30 10.41
CA LYS A 25 -9.92 -10.99 11.18
C LYS A 25 -8.65 -11.15 10.34
N ALA A 26 -8.55 -12.25 9.59
CA ALA A 26 -7.42 -12.47 8.69
C ALA A 26 -7.33 -11.41 7.60
N ASP A 27 -8.47 -11.02 6.99
CA ASP A 27 -8.53 -9.96 5.98
C ASP A 27 -8.07 -8.61 6.56
N LEU A 28 -8.49 -8.26 7.77
CA LEU A 28 -8.06 -7.03 8.45
C LEU A 28 -6.56 -7.05 8.77
N ASP A 29 -6.05 -8.17 9.28
CA ASP A 29 -4.64 -8.33 9.61
C ASP A 29 -3.74 -8.18 8.37
N ALA A 30 -4.11 -8.83 7.26
CA ALA A 30 -3.37 -8.71 6.00
C ALA A 30 -3.38 -7.30 5.44
N LYS A 31 -4.52 -6.59 5.50
CA LYS A 31 -4.63 -5.19 5.07
C LYS A 31 -3.79 -4.27 5.95
N ASN A 32 -3.73 -4.50 7.26
CA ASN A 32 -2.90 -3.73 8.18
C ASN A 32 -1.41 -3.95 7.89
N GLN A 33 -0.97 -5.19 7.66
CA GLN A 33 0.41 -5.48 7.28
C GLN A 33 0.80 -4.79 5.97
N LEU A 34 -0.09 -4.85 4.98
CA LEU A 34 0.10 -4.21 3.68
C LEU A 34 0.20 -2.69 3.80
N ALA A 35 -0.71 -2.06 4.56
CA ALA A 35 -0.68 -0.62 4.84
C ALA A 35 0.61 -0.19 5.56
N GLY A 36 1.08 -1.01 6.50
CA GLY A 36 2.36 -0.78 7.19
C GLY A 36 3.54 -0.80 6.22
N GLN A 37 3.60 -1.78 5.33
CA GLN A 37 4.66 -1.90 4.32
C GLN A 37 4.64 -0.74 3.32
N VAL A 38 3.47 -0.41 2.77
CA VAL A 38 3.31 0.73 1.87
C VAL A 38 3.73 2.01 2.58
N GLY A 39 3.23 2.28 3.79
CA GLY A 39 3.59 3.48 4.54
C GLY A 39 5.09 3.62 4.80
N THR A 40 5.78 2.53 5.14
CA THR A 40 7.24 2.55 5.34
C THR A 40 8.00 2.82 4.04
N ASN A 41 7.65 2.12 2.95
CA ASN A 41 8.29 2.34 1.66
C ASN A 41 8.06 3.77 1.15
N MET A 42 6.85 4.30 1.32
CA MET A 42 6.49 5.65 0.88
C MET A 42 7.23 6.75 1.64
N ARG A 43 7.49 6.54 2.94
CA ARG A 43 8.36 7.45 3.71
C ARG A 43 9.78 7.43 3.18
N ALA A 44 10.35 6.25 2.95
CA ALA A 44 11.71 6.13 2.43
C ALA A 44 11.86 6.82 1.06
N VAL A 45 10.89 6.64 0.14
CA VAL A 45 10.86 7.34 -1.16
C VAL A 45 10.83 8.85 -0.99
N THR A 46 9.97 9.35 -0.09
CA THR A 46 9.85 10.78 0.18
C THR A 46 11.14 11.34 0.77
N ASP A 47 11.70 10.67 1.78
CA ASP A 47 12.92 11.10 2.49
C ASP A 47 14.13 11.14 1.54
N GLN A 48 14.26 10.13 0.67
CA GLN A 48 15.32 10.08 -0.34
C GLN A 48 15.24 11.29 -1.28
N TYR A 49 14.06 11.54 -1.86
CA TYR A 49 13.88 12.65 -2.80
C TYR A 49 14.15 14.02 -2.15
N LEU A 50 13.72 14.22 -0.90
CA LEU A 50 13.94 15.47 -0.19
C LEU A 50 15.41 15.68 0.21
N GLY A 51 16.11 14.61 0.56
CA GLY A 51 17.55 14.64 0.85
C GLY A 51 18.38 15.01 -0.38
N GLU A 52 17.97 14.58 -1.57
CA GLU A 52 18.66 14.89 -2.83
C GLU A 52 18.40 16.32 -3.33
N THR A 53 17.21 16.87 -3.06
CA THR A 53 16.76 18.14 -3.66
C THR A 53 17.00 19.39 -2.81
N GLY A 54 17.37 19.26 -1.53
CA GLY A 54 17.68 20.41 -0.65
C GLY A 54 16.55 21.44 -0.54
N ASN A 55 15.30 21.00 -0.70
CA ASN A 55 14.19 21.85 -1.11
C ASN A 55 13.52 22.58 0.08
N ALA A 56 13.25 23.88 -0.04
CA ALA A 56 12.63 24.68 1.02
C ALA A 56 11.19 24.23 1.36
N ASN A 57 10.51 23.56 0.43
CA ASN A 57 9.13 23.07 0.58
C ASN A 57 9.05 21.56 0.90
N ALA A 58 10.14 20.98 1.40
CA ALA A 58 10.23 19.56 1.68
C ALA A 58 9.13 19.01 2.60
N ALA A 59 8.80 19.78 3.65
CA ALA A 59 7.78 19.40 4.61
C ALA A 59 6.37 19.32 3.98
N ASP A 60 6.01 20.27 3.12
CA ASP A 60 4.70 20.30 2.46
C ASP A 60 4.57 19.15 1.46
N VAL A 61 5.61 18.86 0.69
CA VAL A 61 5.67 17.70 -0.21
C VAL A 61 5.47 16.41 0.59
N ALA A 62 6.19 16.24 1.70
CA ALA A 62 6.06 15.06 2.55
C ALA A 62 4.65 14.90 3.13
N ASP A 63 4.06 15.98 3.66
CA ASP A 63 2.70 15.97 4.20
C ASP A 63 1.68 15.55 3.13
N LYS A 64 1.68 16.21 1.97
CA LYS A 64 0.74 15.91 0.87
C LYS A 64 0.94 14.52 0.30
N PHE A 65 2.19 14.06 0.18
CA PHE A 65 2.48 12.71 -0.26
C PHE A 65 1.93 11.68 0.72
N GLN A 66 2.14 11.85 2.03
CA GLN A 66 1.59 10.95 3.05
C GLN A 66 0.05 10.96 3.08
N THR A 67 -0.58 12.11 2.85
CA THR A 67 -2.04 12.20 2.70
C THR A 67 -2.52 11.38 1.50
N LEU A 68 -1.90 11.53 0.33
CA LEU A 68 -2.24 10.77 -0.88
C LEU A 68 -2.10 9.26 -0.65
N VAL A 69 -1.03 8.82 0.02
CA VAL A 69 -0.86 7.40 0.37
C VAL A 69 -2.02 6.89 1.21
N ARG A 70 -2.44 7.65 2.23
CA ARG A 70 -3.58 7.27 3.08
C ARG A 70 -4.89 7.23 2.29
N GLU A 71 -5.11 8.18 1.39
CA GLU A 71 -6.29 8.23 0.53
C GLU A 71 -6.34 7.03 -0.42
N VAL A 72 -5.21 6.67 -1.03
CA VAL A 72 -5.10 5.49 -1.90
C VAL A 72 -5.30 4.19 -1.14
N MET A 73 -4.78 4.09 0.09
CA MET A 73 -4.98 2.91 0.94
C MET A 73 -6.42 2.79 1.48
N SER A 74 -7.13 3.91 1.63
CA SER A 74 -8.49 3.96 2.20
C SER A 74 -9.60 3.84 1.15
N THR A 75 -9.37 4.39 -0.05
CA THR A 75 -10.24 4.13 -1.21
C THR A 75 -10.12 2.65 -1.48
N GLU A 76 -11.22 1.89 -1.41
CA GLU A 76 -11.24 0.43 -1.62
C GLU A 76 -10.21 0.09 -2.67
N LEU A 77 -9.13 -0.55 -2.21
CA LEU A 77 -7.91 -0.75 -2.95
C LEU A 77 -8.26 -1.37 -4.30
N ALA A 78 -8.40 -0.55 -5.34
CA ALA A 78 -9.07 -0.97 -6.57
C ALA A 78 -8.28 -2.09 -7.28
N ASP A 79 -7.02 -2.28 -6.88
CA ASP A 79 -6.12 -3.35 -7.31
C ASP A 79 -5.62 -4.25 -6.15
N LEU A 80 -6.29 -4.27 -4.99
CA LEU A 80 -6.01 -5.28 -3.96
C LEU A 80 -6.54 -6.63 -4.41
N ARG A 81 -5.61 -7.53 -4.69
CA ARG A 81 -5.93 -8.88 -5.14
C ARG A 81 -5.66 -9.89 -4.04
N LYS A 82 -6.65 -10.72 -3.73
CA LYS A 82 -6.46 -11.90 -2.87
C LYS A 82 -5.74 -12.97 -3.70
N ILE A 83 -4.58 -13.42 -3.23
CA ILE A 83 -3.73 -14.42 -3.90
C ILE A 83 -3.63 -15.76 -3.17
N GLY A 84 -4.12 -15.80 -1.93
CA GLY A 84 -4.16 -17.01 -1.12
C GLY A 84 -5.24 -16.91 -0.07
N GLU A 85 -5.90 -18.03 0.20
CA GLU A 85 -6.83 -18.20 1.32
C GLU A 85 -6.84 -19.67 1.74
N GLU A 86 -6.58 -19.92 3.02
CA GLU A 86 -6.65 -21.25 3.63
C GLU A 86 -7.46 -21.20 4.93
N PHE A 87 -8.16 -22.30 5.23
CA PHE A 87 -8.90 -22.48 6.47
C PHE A 87 -8.57 -23.80 7.13
N TYR A 88 -8.44 -23.75 8.45
CA TYR A 88 -8.23 -24.91 9.30
C TYR A 88 -9.31 -24.92 10.38
N LEU A 89 -9.97 -26.06 10.56
CA LEU A 89 -10.87 -26.31 11.69
C LEU A 89 -10.12 -27.18 12.70
N ASN A 90 -10.03 -26.71 13.94
CA ASN A 90 -9.63 -27.55 15.05
C ASN A 90 -10.87 -28.34 15.52
N GLU A 91 -10.92 -29.63 15.23
CA GLU A 91 -12.08 -30.49 15.54
C GLU A 91 -12.34 -30.66 17.04
N GLU A 92 -11.30 -30.55 17.88
CA GLU A 92 -11.41 -30.69 19.34
C GLU A 92 -12.08 -29.47 19.99
N THR A 93 -11.79 -28.27 19.46
CA THR A 93 -12.24 -26.99 20.03
C THR A 93 -13.35 -26.31 19.22
N GLY A 94 -13.61 -26.78 18.00
CA GLY A 94 -14.52 -26.15 17.04
C GLY A 94 -14.03 -24.78 16.52
N GLN A 95 -12.76 -24.43 16.70
CA GLN A 95 -12.19 -23.15 16.30
C GLN A 95 -11.75 -23.17 14.83
N TYR A 96 -12.17 -22.17 14.06
CA TYR A 96 -11.64 -21.90 12.73
C TYR A 96 -10.44 -20.96 12.81
N THR A 97 -9.40 -21.28 12.06
CA THR A 97 -8.26 -20.41 11.76
C THR A 97 -8.23 -20.15 10.26
N ALA A 98 -8.20 -18.88 9.88
CA ALA A 98 -8.11 -18.42 8.50
C ALA A 98 -6.72 -17.80 8.26
N TYR A 99 -6.15 -18.11 7.10
CA TYR A 99 -4.95 -17.46 6.58
C TYR A 99 -5.31 -16.83 5.24
N VAL A 100 -4.93 -15.57 5.03
CA VAL A 100 -5.14 -14.88 3.76
C VAL A 100 -3.87 -14.20 3.31
N ALA A 101 -3.74 -14.04 2.00
CA ALA A 101 -2.68 -13.28 1.39
C ALA A 101 -3.23 -12.34 0.33
N TYR A 102 -2.75 -11.11 0.37
CA TYR A 102 -3.15 -10.03 -0.52
C TYR A 102 -1.95 -9.41 -1.20
N GLU A 103 -2.14 -8.91 -2.42
CA GLU A 103 -1.15 -8.13 -3.14
C GLU A 103 -1.74 -6.84 -3.75
N ILE A 104 -0.90 -5.82 -3.88
CA ILE A 104 -1.15 -4.61 -4.66
C ILE A 104 0.01 -4.42 -5.63
N LYS A 105 -0.31 -4.14 -6.90
CA LYS A 105 0.70 -3.81 -7.91
C LYS A 105 1.25 -2.41 -7.65
N LYS A 106 2.55 -2.27 -7.37
CA LYS A 106 3.17 -0.99 -7.01
C LYS A 106 2.94 0.08 -8.07
N ASN A 107 3.20 -0.27 -9.33
CA ASN A 107 3.01 0.63 -10.47
C ASN A 107 1.57 1.16 -10.58
N ALA A 108 0.58 0.28 -10.41
CA ALA A 108 -0.84 0.68 -10.46
C ALA A 108 -1.19 1.63 -9.29
N MET A 109 -0.68 1.34 -8.10
CA MET A 109 -0.81 2.21 -6.93
C MET A 109 -0.20 3.60 -7.20
N PHE A 110 1.02 3.68 -7.73
CA PHE A 110 1.69 4.95 -8.05
C PHE A 110 0.94 5.75 -9.12
N ARG A 111 0.48 5.09 -10.19
CA ARG A 111 -0.33 5.74 -11.23
C ARG A 111 -1.65 6.28 -10.66
N PHE A 112 -2.28 5.54 -9.75
CA PHE A 112 -3.48 6.01 -9.07
C PHE A 112 -3.19 7.20 -8.15
N MET A 113 -2.11 7.16 -7.36
CA MET A 113 -1.65 8.31 -6.56
C MET A 113 -1.40 9.55 -7.42
N LYS A 114 -0.75 9.36 -8.59
CA LYS A 114 -0.47 10.46 -9.52
C LYS A 114 -1.75 11.08 -10.06
N LYS A 115 -2.75 10.25 -10.38
CA LYS A 115 -4.08 10.71 -10.79
C LYS A 115 -4.76 11.50 -9.67
N GLN A 116 -4.70 11.04 -8.42
CA GLN A 116 -5.27 11.75 -7.27
C GLN A 116 -4.59 13.10 -7.02
N ALA A 117 -3.26 13.16 -7.12
CA ALA A 117 -2.51 14.41 -7.00
C ALA A 117 -2.93 15.46 -8.04
N ARG A 118 -3.15 15.02 -9.29
CA ARG A 118 -3.60 15.88 -10.40
C ARG A 118 -4.99 16.46 -10.20
N THR A 119 -5.88 15.71 -9.57
CA THR A 119 -7.27 16.13 -9.34
C THR A 119 -7.48 16.81 -7.99
N SER A 120 -6.44 16.91 -7.16
CA SER A 120 -6.55 17.50 -5.82
C SER A 120 -6.41 19.02 -5.87
N ASP A 121 -7.44 19.73 -5.41
CA ASP A 121 -7.40 21.19 -5.22
C ASP A 121 -6.61 21.60 -3.96
N LYS A 122 -6.19 20.62 -3.14
CA LYS A 122 -5.48 20.84 -1.85
C LYS A 122 -3.96 20.84 -1.99
N ILE A 123 -3.46 20.68 -3.21
CA ILE A 123 -2.04 20.61 -3.53
C ILE A 123 -1.76 21.77 -4.50
N ASP A 124 -0.86 22.67 -4.12
CA ASP A 124 -0.42 23.74 -5.01
C ASP A 124 0.42 23.18 -6.16
N ASP A 125 0.57 23.96 -7.23
CA ASP A 125 1.18 23.46 -8.46
C ASP A 125 2.65 23.06 -8.32
N LEU A 126 3.41 23.76 -7.47
CA LEU A 126 4.81 23.43 -7.21
C LEU A 126 4.92 22.10 -6.45
N THR A 127 4.14 21.93 -5.39
CA THR A 127 4.08 20.67 -4.63
C THR A 127 3.58 19.53 -5.50
N ARG A 128 2.57 19.77 -6.34
CA ARG A 128 2.02 18.79 -7.29
C ARG A 128 3.08 18.31 -8.26
N GLN A 129 3.83 19.23 -8.87
CA GLN A 129 4.90 18.90 -9.80
C GLN A 129 5.96 18.01 -9.14
N LYS A 130 6.34 18.31 -7.89
CA LYS A 130 7.31 17.51 -7.14
C LYS A 130 6.80 16.11 -6.80
N ILE A 131 5.53 15.99 -6.40
CA ILE A 131 4.88 14.70 -6.19
C ILE A 131 4.83 13.90 -7.50
N GLU A 132 4.52 14.54 -8.62
CA GLU A 132 4.53 13.88 -9.94
C GLU A 132 5.92 13.38 -10.32
N GLU A 133 6.97 14.18 -10.10
CA GLU A 133 8.37 13.79 -10.33
C GLU A 133 8.75 12.55 -9.51
N ILE A 134 8.43 12.54 -8.20
CA ILE A 134 8.65 11.38 -7.32
C ILE A 134 7.93 10.14 -7.87
N LEU A 135 6.65 10.27 -8.21
CA LEU A 135 5.84 9.14 -8.65
C LEU A 135 6.27 8.62 -10.02
N ASP A 136 6.72 9.49 -10.94
CA ASP A 136 7.26 9.08 -12.23
C ASP A 136 8.55 8.29 -12.09
N GLU A 137 9.42 8.70 -11.17
CA GLU A 137 10.64 7.95 -10.87
C GLU A 137 10.32 6.56 -10.32
N GLU A 138 9.39 6.46 -9.37
CA GLU A 138 8.99 5.17 -8.79
C GLU A 138 8.25 4.28 -9.79
N ILE A 139 7.42 4.84 -10.67
CA ILE A 139 6.80 4.11 -11.78
C ILE A 139 7.88 3.51 -12.67
N ARG A 140 8.87 4.31 -13.07
CA ARG A 140 9.98 3.85 -13.91
C ARG A 140 10.79 2.74 -13.24
N LYS A 141 11.15 2.89 -11.94
CA LYS A 141 11.84 1.83 -11.18
C LYS A 141 11.06 0.52 -11.22
N THR A 142 9.74 0.57 -11.01
CA THR A 142 8.91 -0.66 -11.06
C THR A 142 8.80 -1.30 -12.45
N GLU A 143 9.08 -0.54 -13.52
CA GLU A 143 9.06 -1.03 -14.91
C GLU A 143 10.42 -1.60 -15.30
N GLU A 144 11.52 -0.93 -14.95
CA GLU A 144 12.90 -1.39 -15.17
C GLU A 144 13.23 -2.66 -14.38
N GLU A 145 12.74 -2.76 -13.14
CA GLU A 145 12.91 -3.96 -12.30
C GLU A 145 11.93 -5.10 -12.63
N GLY A 146 11.01 -4.86 -13.56
CA GLY A 146 9.98 -5.80 -13.97
C GLY A 146 10.34 -6.70 -15.16
N GLU A 147 11.46 -6.40 -15.84
CA GLU A 147 12.13 -7.19 -16.89
C GLU A 147 13.11 -8.21 -16.30
#